data_AF-A0A2H3KNC0-F1
#
_entry.id   AF-A0A2H3KNC0-F1
#
_cell.length_a   1.000
_cell.length_b   1.000
_cell.length_c   1.000
_cell.angle_alpha   90.00
_cell.angle_beta   90.00
_cell.angle_gamma   90.00
#
_symmetry.space_group_name_H-M   'P 1'
#
loop_
_entity.id
_entity.type
_entity.pdbx_description
1 polymer ?
#
loop_
_entity_poly.entity_id
_entity_poly.type
_entity_poly.pdbx_seq_one_letter_code
_entity_poly.pdbx_strand_id
1 'polypeptide(L)'
;MIVSMNLSLDGCIEAQGQDDGSWLRIDEEVHRVFNELAAGADAFLYGRKVYEVMIPYWPDAAEDAAKPAYEREYGRLWTDTPKVVVSTSLKEPGWKTRVVSSDVFEELERLKRKNRHRERPYRGHVAFGIPCRTPLFHGMI
;
A
#
# COMPACT_ATOMS: atom_id res chain seq x y z
N MET A 1 -11.53 6.40 7.50
CA MET A 1 -10.55 6.73 6.44
C MET A 1 -9.31 7.21 7.14
N ILE A 2 -8.24 6.43 7.06
CA ILE A 2 -6.93 6.79 7.61
C ILE A 2 -6.03 7.12 6.44
N VAL A 3 -5.36 8.26 6.53
CA VAL A 3 -4.27 8.61 5.62
C VAL A 3 -2.98 8.25 6.36
N SER A 4 -2.18 7.38 5.76
CA SER A 4 -0.85 7.02 6.26
C SER A 4 0.16 7.50 5.24
N MET A 5 1.24 8.13 5.70
CA MET A 5 2.36 8.57 4.87
C MET A 5 3.62 8.58 5.72
N ASN A 6 4.76 8.24 5.13
CA ASN A 6 6.07 8.47 5.74
C ASN A 6 6.64 9.77 5.16
N LEU A 7 7.14 10.63 6.03
CA LEU A 7 7.81 11.88 5.68
C LEU A 7 9.04 12.08 6.57
N SER A 8 10.05 12.73 6.04
CA SER A 8 11.16 13.25 6.83
C SER A 8 10.73 14.44 7.69
N LEU A 9 11.58 14.87 8.63
CA LEU A 9 11.28 15.96 9.55
C LEU A 9 11.05 17.31 8.84
N ASP A 10 11.71 17.53 7.71
CA ASP A 10 11.56 18.69 6.84
C ASP A 10 10.40 18.56 5.83
N GLY A 11 9.63 17.47 5.90
CA GLY A 11 8.43 17.28 5.08
C GLY A 11 8.65 16.64 3.71
N CYS A 12 9.84 16.07 3.46
CA CYS A 12 10.12 15.35 2.22
C CYS A 12 9.54 13.93 2.27
N ILE A 13 8.89 13.51 1.18
CA ILE A 13 8.30 12.17 1.02
C ILE A 13 9.12 11.26 0.09
N GLU A 14 10.19 11.81 -0.48
CA GLU A 14 11.17 11.14 -1.35
C GLU A 14 12.52 11.85 -1.12
N ALA A 15 13.62 11.11 -1.08
CA ALA A 15 14.96 11.69 -1.01
C ALA A 15 15.48 12.00 -2.42
N GLN A 16 16.06 13.19 -2.62
CA GLN A 16 16.60 13.57 -3.93
C GLN A 16 17.76 12.67 -4.33
N GLY A 17 17.61 11.93 -5.43
CA GLY A 17 18.64 11.04 -5.96
C GLY A 17 18.77 9.69 -5.24
N GLN A 18 17.85 9.37 -4.30
CA GLN A 18 17.76 8.07 -3.63
C GLN A 18 16.33 7.53 -3.77
N ASP A 19 16.09 6.93 -4.92
CA ASP A 19 14.76 6.44 -5.32
C ASP A 19 14.47 5.04 -4.75
N ASP A 20 15.39 4.41 -4.04
CA ASP A 20 15.26 3.05 -3.49
C ASP A 20 14.55 2.98 -2.13
N GLY A 21 14.18 4.14 -1.57
CA GLY A 21 13.58 4.21 -0.24
C GLY A 21 14.55 3.96 0.91
N SER A 22 15.86 3.88 0.66
CA SER A 22 16.91 3.66 1.68
C SER A 22 16.98 4.76 2.76
N TRP A 23 16.42 5.94 2.46
CA TRP A 23 16.26 7.03 3.41
C TRP A 23 15.21 6.75 4.50
N LEU A 24 14.29 5.79 4.26
CA LEU A 24 13.30 5.35 5.23
C LEU A 24 13.93 4.38 6.23
N ARG A 25 13.77 4.66 7.52
CA ARG A 25 14.08 3.74 8.61
C ARG A 25 12.80 3.05 9.05
N ILE A 26 12.47 1.93 8.40
CA ILE A 26 11.33 1.07 8.78
C ILE A 26 11.90 -0.19 9.43
N ASP A 27 11.92 -0.19 10.76
CA ASP A 27 12.28 -1.37 11.55
C ASP A 27 11.05 -2.24 11.84
N GLU A 28 11.27 -3.34 12.56
CA GLU A 28 10.21 -4.28 12.91
C GLU A 28 9.07 -3.62 13.70
N GLU A 29 9.37 -2.70 14.63
CA GLU A 29 8.37 -2.05 15.47
C GLU A 29 7.42 -1.21 14.61
N VAL A 30 7.98 -0.36 13.76
CA VAL A 30 7.20 0.47 12.82
C VAL A 30 6.42 -0.42 11.86
N HIS A 31 7.03 -1.50 11.35
CA HIS A 31 6.38 -2.39 10.42
C HIS A 31 5.19 -3.13 11.03
N ARG A 32 5.27 -3.53 12.30
CA ARG A 32 4.15 -4.15 13.01
C ARG A 32 2.94 -3.22 13.12
N VAL A 33 3.16 -1.93 13.32
CA VAL A 33 2.08 -0.93 13.27
C VAL A 33 1.43 -0.90 11.88
N PHE A 34 2.21 -0.98 10.80
CA PHE A 34 1.64 -1.10 9.45
C PHE A 34 0.86 -2.39 9.25
N ASN A 35 1.29 -3.51 9.83
CA ASN A 35 0.55 -4.78 9.78
C ASN A 35 -0.80 -4.66 10.49
N GLU A 36 -0.85 -4.04 11.67
CA GLU A 36 -2.10 -3.81 12.40
C GLU A 36 -3.07 -2.93 11.61
N LEU A 37 -2.56 -1.86 10.99
CA LEU A 37 -3.35 -0.99 10.12
C LEU A 37 -3.85 -1.73 8.87
N ALA A 38 -3.00 -2.57 8.26
CA ALA A 38 -3.35 -3.38 7.09
C ALA A 38 -4.38 -4.46 7.44
N ALA A 39 -4.24 -5.13 8.58
CA ALA A 39 -5.18 -6.14 9.06
C ALA A 39 -6.58 -5.57 9.39
N GLY A 40 -6.63 -4.29 9.74
CA GLY A 40 -7.86 -3.52 9.92
C GLY A 40 -8.45 -2.95 8.62
N ALA A 41 -7.75 -3.07 7.48
CA ALA A 41 -8.17 -2.43 6.24
C ALA A 41 -9.15 -3.27 5.42
N ASP A 42 -10.23 -2.62 4.99
CA ASP A 42 -11.17 -3.23 4.06
C ASP A 42 -10.75 -3.04 2.58
N ALA A 43 -9.96 -2.00 2.32
CA ALA A 43 -9.36 -1.74 1.02
C ALA A 43 -8.14 -0.81 1.14
N PHE A 44 -7.23 -0.86 0.16
CA PHE A 44 -6.19 0.15 -0.03
C PHE A 44 -6.56 1.12 -1.15
N LEU A 45 -6.15 2.38 -1.06
CA LEU A 45 -6.27 3.34 -2.16
C LEU A 45 -4.91 3.88 -2.51
N TYR A 46 -4.54 3.72 -3.77
CA TYR A 46 -3.25 4.15 -4.27
C TYR A 46 -3.41 5.05 -5.49
N GLY A 47 -2.43 5.93 -5.71
CA GLY A 47 -2.16 6.47 -7.04
C GLY A 47 -1.41 5.44 -7.88
N ARG A 48 -1.40 5.62 -9.20
CA ARG A 48 -0.70 4.70 -10.14
C ARG A 48 0.75 4.39 -9.74
N LYS A 49 1.57 5.44 -9.50
CA LYS A 49 3.01 5.28 -9.24
C LYS A 49 3.30 4.46 -7.99
N VAL A 50 2.56 4.74 -6.92
CA VAL A 50 2.62 3.99 -5.66
C VAL A 50 2.34 2.52 -5.92
N TYR A 51 1.25 2.25 -6.63
CA TYR A 51 0.81 0.90 -6.92
C TYR A 51 1.84 0.13 -7.75
N GLU A 52 2.45 0.77 -8.75
CA GLU A 52 3.50 0.19 -9.61
C GLU A 52 4.76 -0.21 -8.82
N VAL A 53 5.07 0.50 -7.74
CA VAL A 53 6.21 0.19 -6.85
C VAL A 53 5.87 -0.94 -5.88
N MET A 54 4.65 -0.95 -5.36
CA MET A 54 4.21 -1.92 -4.36
C MET A 54 3.94 -3.31 -4.97
N ILE A 55 3.42 -3.35 -6.20
CA ILE A 55 2.95 -4.59 -6.83
C ILE A 55 4.02 -5.66 -7.07
N PRO A 56 5.28 -5.38 -7.47
CA PRO A 56 6.28 -6.43 -7.63
C PRO A 56 6.77 -6.99 -6.28
N TYR A 57 6.89 -6.16 -5.25
CA TYR A 57 7.57 -6.55 -4.01
C TYR A 57 6.70 -7.41 -3.08
N TRP A 58 5.49 -6.95 -2.77
CA TRP A 58 4.69 -7.56 -1.69
C TRP A 58 4.18 -8.98 -1.95
N PRO A 59 3.81 -9.35 -3.18
CA PRO A 59 3.49 -10.74 -3.48
C PRO A 59 4.68 -11.68 -3.27
N ASP A 60 5.87 -11.28 -3.71
CA ASP A 60 7.08 -12.10 -3.57
C ASP A 60 7.49 -12.20 -2.09
N ALA A 61 7.43 -11.07 -1.37
CA ALA A 61 7.69 -11.03 0.06
C ALA A 61 6.72 -11.91 0.87
N ALA A 62 5.49 -12.14 0.40
CA ALA A 62 4.52 -13.00 1.09
C ALA A 62 4.96 -14.49 1.15
N GLU A 63 5.66 -14.95 0.11
CA GLU A 63 6.05 -16.34 -0.10
C GLU A 63 7.54 -16.62 0.19
N ASP A 64 8.39 -15.59 0.23
CA ASP A 64 9.82 -15.73 0.50
C ASP A 64 10.10 -16.03 1.98
N ALA A 65 10.42 -17.29 2.29
CA ALA A 65 10.75 -17.75 3.64
C ALA A 65 12.03 -17.11 4.23
N ALA A 66 12.89 -16.51 3.42
CA ALA A 66 14.08 -15.79 3.87
C ALA A 66 13.75 -14.39 4.43
N LYS A 67 12.60 -13.82 4.07
CA LYS A 67 12.17 -12.51 4.60
C LYS A 67 11.76 -12.57 6.06
N PRO A 68 11.92 -11.49 6.83
CA PRO A 68 11.41 -11.42 8.20
C PRO A 68 9.91 -11.72 8.29
N ALA A 69 9.47 -12.33 9.39
CA ALA A 69 8.08 -12.76 9.55
C ALA A 69 7.07 -11.59 9.41
N TYR A 70 7.43 -10.40 9.91
CA TYR A 70 6.58 -9.22 9.83
C TYR A 70 6.41 -8.71 8.39
N GLU A 71 7.42 -8.84 7.52
CA GLU A 71 7.29 -8.48 6.09
C GLU A 71 6.41 -9.46 5.34
N ARG A 72 6.59 -10.76 5.59
CA ARG A 72 5.76 -11.81 4.98
C ARG A 72 4.29 -11.66 5.35
N GLU A 73 4.03 -11.33 6.61
CA GLU A 73 2.68 -11.05 7.09
C GLU A 73 2.04 -9.88 6.33
N TYR A 74 2.75 -8.77 6.16
CA TYR A 74 2.25 -7.66 5.36
C TYR A 74 2.05 -8.03 3.91
N GLY A 75 2.97 -8.79 3.30
CA GLY A 75 2.80 -9.30 1.94
C GLY A 75 1.48 -10.06 1.76
N ARG A 76 1.14 -10.93 2.72
CA ARG A 76 -0.14 -11.67 2.74
C ARG A 76 -1.33 -10.75 2.93
N LEU A 77 -1.29 -9.86 3.93
CA LEU A 77 -2.36 -8.89 4.18
C LEU A 77 -2.58 -7.99 2.95
N TRP A 78 -1.50 -7.52 2.35
CA TRP A 78 -1.51 -6.66 1.18
C TRP A 78 -2.12 -7.39 -0.01
N THR A 79 -1.65 -8.59 -0.35
CA THR A 79 -2.18 -9.38 -1.48
C THR A 79 -3.66 -9.72 -1.30
N ASP A 80 -4.10 -10.04 -0.09
CA ASP A 80 -5.48 -10.43 0.18
C ASP A 80 -6.48 -9.28 0.24
N THR A 81 -6.03 -8.09 0.60
CA THR A 81 -6.89 -6.91 0.76
C THR A 81 -7.21 -6.29 -0.60
N PRO A 82 -8.48 -5.98 -0.92
CA PRO A 82 -8.84 -5.28 -2.16
C PRO A 82 -8.10 -3.94 -2.31
N LYS A 83 -7.74 -3.57 -3.53
CA LYS A 83 -7.10 -2.27 -3.80
C LYS A 83 -7.94 -1.46 -4.78
N VAL A 84 -7.95 -0.16 -4.60
CA VAL A 84 -8.48 0.81 -5.54
C VAL A 84 -7.33 1.69 -6.00
N VAL A 85 -7.15 1.82 -7.31
CA VAL A 85 -6.07 2.64 -7.88
C VAL A 85 -6.69 3.76 -8.68
N VAL A 86 -6.40 5.00 -8.28
CA VAL A 86 -6.79 6.18 -9.05
C VAL A 86 -5.79 6.38 -10.18
N SER A 87 -6.23 6.12 -11.41
CA SER A 87 -5.38 6.21 -12.60
C SER A 87 -6.21 6.28 -13.87
N THR A 88 -5.76 7.08 -14.84
CA THR A 88 -6.30 7.13 -16.20
C THR A 88 -5.53 6.25 -17.20
N SER A 89 -4.35 5.76 -16.80
CA SER A 89 -3.37 5.12 -17.70
C SER A 89 -3.02 3.69 -17.31
N LEU A 90 -3.37 3.24 -16.10
CA LEU A 90 -3.17 1.86 -15.68
C LEU A 90 -4.21 0.97 -16.37
N LYS A 91 -3.75 0.04 -17.21
CA LYS A 91 -4.63 -0.82 -18.02
C LYS A 91 -4.82 -2.22 -17.44
N GLU A 92 -3.79 -2.79 -16.85
CA GLU A 92 -3.78 -4.18 -16.41
C GLU A 92 -3.44 -4.28 -14.91
N PRO A 93 -4.44 -4.12 -14.03
CA PRO A 93 -4.23 -4.23 -12.59
C PRO A 93 -4.23 -5.70 -12.12
N GLY A 94 -3.18 -6.14 -11.42
CA GLY A 94 -3.16 -7.42 -10.68
C GLY A 94 -3.81 -7.37 -9.28
N TRP A 95 -3.78 -8.48 -8.54
CA TRP A 95 -3.97 -8.54 -7.07
C TRP A 95 -5.21 -7.84 -6.47
N LYS A 96 -6.42 -8.29 -6.85
CA LYS A 96 -7.72 -7.79 -6.35
C LYS A 96 -7.85 -6.26 -6.46
N THR A 97 -7.32 -5.70 -7.55
CA THR A 97 -7.26 -4.25 -7.77
C THR A 97 -8.34 -3.78 -8.74
N ARG A 98 -9.00 -2.67 -8.39
CA ARG A 98 -9.92 -1.93 -9.26
C ARG A 98 -9.32 -0.58 -9.64
N VAL A 99 -9.32 -0.24 -10.92
CA VAL A 99 -8.86 1.08 -11.39
C VAL A 99 -10.05 2.03 -11.50
N VAL A 100 -9.86 3.25 -11.03
CA VAL A 100 -10.85 4.34 -11.08
C VAL A 100 -10.22 5.51 -11.80
N SER A 101 -10.77 5.84 -12.97
CA SER A 101 -10.28 6.93 -13.83
C SER A 101 -10.99 8.27 -13.60
N SER A 102 -12.14 8.26 -12.94
CA SER A 102 -12.99 9.43 -12.67
C SER A 102 -13.85 9.19 -11.43
N ASP A 103 -14.24 10.28 -10.76
CA ASP A 103 -15.09 10.30 -9.55
C ASP A 103 -14.61 9.40 -8.40
N VAL A 104 -13.44 9.76 -7.85
CA VAL A 104 -12.87 9.10 -6.66
C VAL A 104 -13.79 9.20 -5.44
N PHE A 105 -14.56 10.30 -5.34
CA PHE A 105 -15.47 10.53 -4.22
C PHE A 105 -16.59 9.52 -4.20
N GLU A 106 -17.25 9.29 -5.34
CA GLU A 106 -18.31 8.28 -5.44
C GLU A 106 -17.81 6.88 -5.07
N GLU A 107 -16.61 6.50 -5.54
CA GLU A 107 -16.04 5.18 -5.20
C GLU A 107 -15.73 5.06 -3.71
N LEU A 108 -15.14 6.10 -3.10
CA LEU A 108 -14.86 6.13 -1.67
C LEU A 108 -16.15 6.02 -0.85
N GLU A 109 -17.20 6.70 -1.26
CA GLU A 109 -18.51 6.57 -0.61
C GLU A 109 -19.10 5.17 -0.75
N ARG A 110 -19.00 4.57 -1.94
CA ARG A 110 -19.45 3.20 -2.20
C ARG A 110 -18.73 2.20 -1.30
N LEU A 111 -17.41 2.32 -1.14
CA LEU A 111 -16.60 1.49 -0.24
C LEU A 111 -17.01 1.69 1.22
N LYS A 112 -17.18 2.95 1.66
CA LYS A 112 -17.66 3.28 3.01
C LYS A 112 -19.05 2.69 3.30
N ARG A 113 -19.95 2.67 2.32
CA ARG A 113 -21.29 2.07 2.46
C ARG A 113 -21.23 0.54 2.55
N LYS A 114 -20.48 -0.11 1.65
CA LYS A 114 -20.36 -1.58 1.59
C LYS A 114 -19.81 -2.18 2.90
N ASN A 115 -18.85 -1.51 3.52
CA ASN A 115 -18.14 -2.04 4.69
C ASN A 115 -18.72 -1.57 6.03
N ARG A 116 -19.89 -0.92 6.03
CA ARG A 116 -20.57 -0.40 7.23
C ARG A 116 -20.96 -1.49 8.24
N HIS A 117 -21.05 -2.76 7.80
CA HIS A 117 -21.55 -3.91 8.58
C HIS A 117 -20.49 -4.76 9.30
N ARG A 118 -19.19 -4.46 9.18
CA ARG A 118 -18.14 -5.20 9.90
C ARG A 118 -17.69 -4.43 11.14
N GLU A 119 -18.00 -4.96 12.32
CA GLU A 119 -17.51 -4.47 13.61
C GLU A 119 -16.06 -4.89 13.80
N ARG A 120 -15.11 -4.04 13.38
CA ARG A 120 -13.68 -4.17 13.73
C ARG A 120 -13.16 -2.85 14.31
N PRO A 121 -12.21 -2.90 15.27
CA PRO A 121 -11.74 -1.73 16.01
C PRO A 121 -11.10 -0.66 15.13
N TYR A 122 -10.62 -1.03 13.94
CA TYR A 122 -10.11 -0.12 12.92
C TYR A 122 -11.12 -0.04 11.76
N ARG A 123 -12.12 0.83 11.89
CA ARG A 123 -13.23 1.02 10.93
C ARG A 123 -12.85 1.80 9.66
N GLY A 124 -13.01 1.19 8.46
CA GLY A 124 -13.06 1.88 7.17
C GLY A 124 -11.75 2.51 6.69
N HIS A 125 -10.70 1.70 6.63
CA HIS A 125 -9.34 2.13 6.33
C HIS A 125 -9.09 2.06 4.83
N VAL A 126 -8.39 3.09 4.36
CA VAL A 126 -7.97 3.28 2.98
C VAL A 126 -6.54 3.78 3.10
N ALA A 127 -5.58 2.86 3.28
CA ALA A 127 -4.19 3.28 3.46
C ALA A 127 -3.62 3.73 2.12
N PHE A 128 -3.00 4.91 2.13
CA PHE A 128 -2.23 5.45 1.02
C PHE A 128 -0.78 4.99 1.16
N GLY A 129 -0.16 4.67 0.03
CA GLY A 129 1.25 4.28 -0.05
C GLY A 129 2.05 5.36 -0.77
N ILE A 130 3.37 5.28 -0.67
CA ILE A 130 4.35 6.26 -1.16
C ILE A 130 4.64 6.03 -2.65
N PRO A 131 4.76 7.07 -3.49
CA PRO A 131 5.27 6.91 -4.84
C PRO A 131 6.79 6.68 -4.78
N CYS A 132 7.29 5.78 -5.61
CA CYS A 132 8.70 5.78 -6.00
C CYS A 132 8.73 5.87 -7.53
N ARG A 133 9.76 6.52 -8.06
CA ARG A 133 9.81 6.99 -9.45
C ARG A 133 10.77 6.18 -10.32
N THR A 134 10.85 4.84 -10.22
CA THR A 134 11.47 3.98 -11.28
C THR A 134 11.30 2.46 -11.04
N PRO A 135 11.46 1.59 -12.07
CA PRO A 135 11.12 0.17 -12.05
C PRO A 135 12.30 -0.76 -11.64
N LEU A 136 13.14 -0.36 -10.68
CA LEU A 136 14.36 -1.09 -10.33
C LEU A 136 14.28 -1.76 -8.94
N PHE A 137 13.34 -2.69 -8.78
CA PHE A 137 13.38 -3.72 -7.73
C PHE A 137 13.80 -5.07 -8.33
N HIS A 138 14.86 -5.10 -9.15
CA HIS A 138 15.34 -6.31 -9.85
C HIS A 138 16.74 -6.77 -9.40
N GLY A 139 17.24 -6.38 -8.22
CA GLY A 139 18.61 -6.76 -7.89
C GLY A 139 19.10 -6.45 -6.49
N MET A 140 18.42 -6.94 -5.46
CA MET A 140 19.07 -7.10 -4.16
C MET A 140 18.66 -8.45 -3.54
N ILE A 141 19.40 -9.46 -4.01
CA ILE A 141 19.75 -10.69 -3.28
C ILE A 141 20.69 -10.35 -2.13
#